data_AF-A0A2G9TI52-F1
#
_entry.id   AF-A0A2G9TI52-F1
#
_cell.length_a   1.000
_cell.length_b   1.000
_cell.length_c   1.000
_cell.angle_alpha   90.00
_cell.angle_beta   90.00
_cell.angle_gamma   90.00
#
_symmetry.space_group_name_H-M   'P 1'
#
loop_
_entity.id
_entity.type
_entity.pdbx_description
1 polymer ?
#
loop_
_entity_poly.entity_id
_entity_poly.type
_entity_poly.pdbx_seq_one_letter_code
_entity_poly.pdbx_strand_id
1 'polypeptide(L)'
;ALVVFIIWGESLSYYHSRLSWHVPQPALDKERSLGILIVADPQLVGFKNENHMLGPLTRWDCDRFLSKGFAHAVSVTNPDLIIFLGDLFDEGLEASDTEVQWTINRFKAIFDTKIPTIYISGDNDVGGEVEPVQSLLTARFDKIFTNSFPSSNDIFKSLSITE
;
A
#
# COMPACT_ATOMS: atom_id res chain seq x y z
N ALA A 1 -7.27 11.08 -30.98
CA ALA A 1 -8.03 11.15 -29.71
C ALA A 1 -7.66 10.01 -28.77
N LEU A 2 -7.94 8.74 -29.12
CA LEU A 2 -7.69 7.58 -28.25
C LEU A 2 -6.21 7.41 -27.82
N VAL A 3 -5.26 7.53 -28.74
CA VAL A 3 -3.82 7.41 -28.41
C VAL A 3 -3.37 8.45 -27.39
N VAL A 4 -3.84 9.69 -27.54
CA VAL A 4 -3.52 10.78 -26.60
C VAL A 4 -4.13 10.50 -25.23
N PHE A 5 -5.36 9.99 -25.18
CA PHE A 5 -6.01 9.60 -23.94
C PHE A 5 -5.25 8.48 -23.22
N ILE A 6 -4.81 7.45 -23.94
CA ILE A 6 -4.01 6.36 -23.38
C ILE A 6 -2.68 6.89 -22.84
N ILE A 7 -1.95 7.72 -23.60
CA ILE A 7 -0.68 8.32 -23.13
C ILE A 7 -0.91 9.17 -21.88
N TRP A 8 -2.00 9.94 -21.85
CA TRP A 8 -2.34 10.74 -20.69
C TRP A 8 -2.63 9.87 -19.46
N GLY A 9 -3.55 8.92 -19.56
CA GLY A 9 -3.97 8.07 -18.45
C GLY A 9 -2.86 7.14 -17.96
N GLU A 10 -2.10 6.54 -18.88
CA GLU A 10 -1.06 5.57 -18.54
C GLU A 10 0.25 6.19 -18.06
N SER A 11 0.49 7.48 -18.31
CA SER A 11 1.80 8.07 -18.03
C SER A 11 1.74 9.53 -17.62
N LEU A 12 1.25 10.44 -18.46
CA LEU A 12 1.41 11.88 -18.21
C LEU A 12 0.66 12.38 -16.97
N SER A 13 -0.47 11.75 -16.63
CA SER A 13 -1.25 12.07 -15.43
C SER A 13 -0.41 11.98 -14.16
N TYR A 14 0.41 10.93 -13.99
CA TYR A 14 1.25 10.74 -12.81
C TYR A 14 2.35 11.80 -12.71
N TYR A 15 3.00 12.13 -13.83
CA TYR A 15 3.99 13.21 -13.87
C TYR A 15 3.36 14.57 -13.56
N HIS A 16 2.17 14.84 -14.11
CA HIS A 16 1.45 16.07 -13.85
C HIS A 16 1.05 16.21 -12.37
N SER A 17 0.51 15.15 -11.77
CA SER A 17 0.17 15.11 -10.35
C SER A 17 1.39 15.33 -9.47
N ARG A 18 2.52 14.67 -9.78
CA ARG A 18 3.80 14.84 -9.07
C ARG A 18 4.25 16.31 -9.01
N LEU A 19 4.08 17.07 -10.10
CA LEU A 19 4.51 18.48 -10.14
C LEU A 19 3.66 19.38 -9.23
N SER A 20 2.47 18.94 -8.84
CA SER A 20 1.56 19.69 -7.96
C SER A 20 1.79 19.39 -6.47
N TRP A 21 2.56 18.36 -6.14
CA TRP A 21 2.82 17.97 -4.75
C TRP A 21 3.83 18.90 -4.08
N HIS A 22 3.40 19.51 -2.98
CA HIS A 22 4.28 20.28 -2.11
C HIS A 22 4.82 19.36 -1.02
N VAL A 23 6.02 18.80 -1.24
CA VAL A 23 6.69 18.00 -0.21
C VAL A 23 7.44 18.92 0.75
N PRO A 24 7.00 19.05 2.01
CA PRO A 24 7.67 19.89 2.97
C PRO A 24 9.10 19.38 3.20
N GLN A 25 10.06 20.28 3.21
CA GLN A 25 11.42 19.96 3.59
C GLN A 25 11.54 20.02 5.11
N PRO A 26 12.27 19.09 5.74
CA PRO A 26 12.47 19.13 7.18
C PRO A 26 13.18 20.43 7.58
N ALA A 27 12.73 21.04 8.68
CA ALA A 27 13.34 22.24 9.24
C ALA A 27 14.69 21.95 9.94
N LEU A 28 14.88 20.70 10.36
CA LEU A 28 16.11 20.20 10.97
C LEU A 28 16.94 19.45 9.93
N ASP A 29 18.19 19.18 10.29
CA ASP A 29 19.09 18.34 9.51
C ASP A 29 18.54 16.92 9.32
N LYS A 30 19.00 16.24 8.25
CA LYS A 30 18.54 14.89 7.88
C LYS A 30 18.74 13.86 8.99
N GLU A 31 19.72 14.06 9.87
CA GLU A 31 19.99 13.15 11.00
C GLU A 31 18.96 13.29 12.13
N ARG A 32 18.21 14.40 12.17
CA ARG A 32 17.22 14.73 13.22
C ARG A 32 15.81 14.90 12.70
N SER A 33 15.59 14.58 11.44
CA SER A 33 14.28 14.62 10.81
C SER A 33 13.93 13.26 10.26
N LEU A 34 12.63 13.03 10.12
CA LEU A 34 12.10 11.76 9.64
C LEU A 34 11.03 12.02 8.58
N GLY A 35 11.22 11.44 7.40
CA GLY A 35 10.20 11.38 6.36
C GLY A 35 9.38 10.10 6.48
N ILE A 36 8.10 10.22 6.81
CA ILE A 36 7.15 9.10 6.79
C ILE A 36 6.21 9.27 5.61
N LEU A 37 6.11 8.25 4.75
CA LEU A 37 5.06 8.14 3.75
C LEU A 37 3.95 7.24 4.28
N ILE A 38 2.73 7.79 4.36
CA ILE A 38 1.54 7.02 4.74
C ILE A 38 0.82 6.63 3.45
N VAL A 39 0.54 5.34 3.30
CA VAL A 39 -0.22 4.76 2.19
C VAL A 39 -1.48 4.16 2.79
N ALA A 40 -2.62 4.81 2.59
CA ALA A 40 -3.90 4.38 3.13
C ALA A 40 -4.77 3.77 2.03
N ASP A 41 -5.62 2.81 2.42
CA ASP A 41 -6.66 2.20 1.60
C ASP A 41 -6.20 1.75 0.20
N PRO A 42 -5.15 0.90 0.07
CA PRO A 42 -4.79 0.34 -1.24
C PRO A 42 -5.94 -0.43 -1.90
N GLN A 43 -6.78 -1.09 -1.09
CA GLN A 43 -7.94 -1.89 -1.49
C GLN A 43 -7.64 -2.77 -2.71
N LEU A 44 -6.60 -3.60 -2.60
CA LEU A 44 -6.14 -4.41 -3.73
C LEU A 44 -7.23 -5.41 -4.13
N VAL A 45 -7.76 -5.24 -5.34
CA VAL A 45 -8.83 -6.05 -5.91
C VAL A 45 -8.46 -7.53 -5.96
N GLY A 46 -9.34 -8.37 -5.42
CA GLY A 46 -9.20 -9.81 -5.36
C GLY A 46 -9.75 -10.58 -6.58
N PHE A 47 -10.35 -11.73 -6.32
CA PHE A 47 -10.79 -12.70 -7.33
C PHE A 47 -12.27 -13.12 -7.20
N LYS A 48 -12.99 -12.69 -6.15
CA LYS A 48 -14.37 -13.10 -5.85
C LYS A 48 -15.42 -12.23 -6.53
N ASN A 49 -15.33 -10.93 -6.35
CA ASN A 49 -16.43 -10.00 -6.62
C ASN A 49 -16.39 -9.45 -8.04
N GLU A 50 -15.24 -9.59 -8.71
CA GLU A 50 -15.07 -9.20 -10.10
C GLU A 50 -15.77 -10.13 -11.09
N ASN A 51 -16.33 -9.56 -12.16
CA ASN A 51 -16.87 -10.35 -13.26
C ASN A 51 -15.77 -11.24 -13.87
N HIS A 52 -15.97 -12.55 -13.88
CA HIS A 52 -15.01 -13.55 -14.37
C HIS A 52 -14.41 -13.26 -15.76
N MET A 53 -15.12 -12.57 -16.66
CA MET A 53 -14.59 -12.21 -17.99
C MET A 53 -13.70 -10.95 -17.98
N LEU A 54 -13.94 -10.01 -17.06
CA LEU A 54 -13.23 -8.73 -16.99
C LEU A 54 -12.21 -8.67 -15.87
N GLY A 55 -12.35 -9.51 -14.84
CA GLY A 55 -11.50 -9.50 -13.65
C GLY A 55 -9.99 -9.52 -13.93
N PRO A 56 -9.47 -10.29 -14.91
CA PRO A 56 -8.06 -10.22 -15.26
C PRO A 56 -7.62 -8.83 -15.75
N LEU A 57 -8.47 -8.16 -16.54
CA LEU A 57 -8.19 -6.81 -17.03
C LEU A 57 -8.33 -5.77 -15.91
N THR A 58 -9.37 -5.87 -15.08
CA THR A 58 -9.55 -5.00 -13.90
C THR A 58 -8.33 -5.07 -13.00
N ARG A 59 -7.91 -6.28 -12.60
CA ARG A 59 -6.72 -6.49 -11.77
C ARG A 59 -5.46 -5.92 -12.43
N TRP A 60 -5.27 -6.19 -13.72
CA TRP A 60 -4.10 -5.66 -14.44
C TRP A 60 -4.06 -4.13 -14.43
N ASP A 61 -5.20 -3.47 -14.61
CA ASP A 61 -5.30 -2.01 -14.62
C ASP A 61 -5.07 -1.43 -13.22
N CYS A 62 -5.78 -1.95 -12.20
CA CYS A 62 -5.65 -1.54 -10.80
C CYS A 62 -4.22 -1.75 -10.26
N ASP A 63 -3.59 -2.89 -10.55
CA ASP A 63 -2.22 -3.19 -10.11
C ASP A 63 -1.22 -2.17 -10.67
N ARG A 64 -1.40 -1.80 -11.94
CA ARG A 64 -0.55 -0.79 -12.60
C ARG A 64 -0.80 0.59 -12.05
N PHE A 65 -2.06 0.93 -11.77
CA PHE A 65 -2.42 2.20 -11.15
C PHE A 65 -1.74 2.36 -9.78
N LEU A 66 -1.90 1.37 -8.90
CA LEU A 66 -1.26 1.34 -7.57
C LEU A 66 0.26 1.38 -7.67
N SER A 67 0.85 0.53 -8.52
CA SER A 67 2.32 0.42 -8.65
C SER A 67 2.95 1.72 -9.15
N LYS A 68 2.37 2.36 -10.17
CA LYS A 68 2.87 3.65 -10.67
C LYS A 68 2.68 4.76 -9.62
N GLY A 69 1.49 4.85 -9.02
CA GLY A 69 1.19 5.85 -8.00
C GLY A 69 2.17 5.77 -6.83
N PHE A 70 2.37 4.56 -6.31
CA PHE A 70 3.34 4.29 -5.24
C PHE A 70 4.77 4.64 -5.64
N ALA A 71 5.24 4.18 -6.80
CA ALA A 71 6.59 4.47 -7.28
C ALA A 71 6.83 5.99 -7.42
N HIS A 72 5.85 6.73 -7.93
CA HIS A 72 5.93 8.18 -8.02
C HIS A 72 5.94 8.84 -6.63
N ALA A 73 5.06 8.43 -5.71
CA ALA A 73 5.04 8.91 -4.32
C ALA A 73 6.40 8.73 -3.65
N VAL A 74 6.92 7.50 -3.64
CA VAL A 74 8.24 7.17 -3.08
C VAL A 74 9.35 8.00 -3.73
N SER A 75 9.33 8.15 -5.06
CA SER A 75 10.37 8.91 -5.79
C SER A 75 10.39 10.41 -5.48
N VAL A 76 9.27 10.96 -5.02
CA VAL A 76 9.10 12.39 -4.77
C VAL A 76 9.33 12.72 -3.30
N THR A 77 8.82 11.88 -2.41
CA THR A 77 8.92 12.10 -0.96
C THR A 77 10.23 11.59 -0.39
N ASN A 78 10.84 10.57 -1.03
CA ASN A 78 12.06 9.90 -0.56
C ASN A 78 12.00 9.60 0.95
N PRO A 79 11.00 8.81 1.40
CA PRO A 79 10.74 8.60 2.81
C PRO A 79 11.78 7.66 3.44
N ASP A 80 11.97 7.79 4.74
CA ASP A 80 12.78 6.87 5.54
C ASP A 80 11.95 5.68 6.05
N LEU A 81 10.62 5.85 6.14
CA LEU A 81 9.67 4.85 6.61
C LEU A 81 8.36 4.93 5.80
N ILE A 82 7.78 3.78 5.50
CA ILE A 82 6.44 3.68 4.90
C ILE A 82 5.49 3.04 5.91
N ILE A 83 4.29 3.61 6.06
CA ILE A 83 3.21 3.04 6.88
C ILE A 83 2.03 2.76 5.97
N PHE A 84 1.67 1.49 5.83
CA PHE A 84 0.40 1.09 5.23
C PHE A 84 -0.69 1.13 6.30
N LEU A 85 -1.69 1.97 6.08
CA LEU A 85 -2.71 2.30 7.07
C LEU A 85 -4.05 1.69 6.66
N GLY A 86 -4.16 0.37 6.85
CA GLY A 86 -5.40 -0.38 6.70
C GLY A 86 -5.90 -0.60 5.27
N ASP A 87 -6.91 -1.46 5.19
CA ASP A 87 -7.65 -1.81 3.99
C ASP A 87 -6.75 -2.17 2.81
N LEU A 88 -5.81 -3.08 3.08
CA LEU A 88 -4.83 -3.52 2.08
C LEU A 88 -5.49 -4.34 0.97
N PHE A 89 -6.57 -5.06 1.32
CA PHE A 89 -7.29 -5.95 0.42
C PHE A 89 -8.77 -5.60 0.35
N ASP A 90 -9.36 -5.70 -0.84
CA ASP A 90 -10.81 -5.52 -1.07
C ASP A 90 -11.63 -6.73 -0.57
N GLU A 91 -11.04 -7.93 -0.64
CA GLU A 91 -11.74 -9.20 -0.36
C GLU A 91 -11.07 -9.98 0.79
N GLY A 92 -10.41 -9.28 1.72
CA GLY A 92 -9.61 -9.91 2.78
C GLY A 92 -10.42 -10.88 3.65
N LEU A 93 -11.69 -10.55 3.92
CA LEU A 93 -12.55 -11.33 4.81
C LEU A 93 -13.07 -12.65 4.19
N GLU A 94 -13.28 -12.68 2.88
CA GLU A 94 -14.00 -13.76 2.19
C GLU A 94 -13.15 -14.58 1.20
N ALA A 95 -11.94 -14.09 0.89
CA ALA A 95 -11.01 -14.81 0.03
C ALA A 95 -10.56 -16.14 0.67
N SER A 96 -10.50 -17.20 -0.14
CA SER A 96 -9.91 -18.47 0.26
C SER A 96 -8.40 -18.33 0.48
N ASP A 97 -7.79 -19.27 1.21
CA ASP A 97 -6.33 -19.25 1.47
C ASP A 97 -5.51 -19.14 0.18
N THR A 98 -5.96 -19.76 -0.91
CA THR A 98 -5.25 -19.69 -2.21
C THR A 98 -5.37 -18.31 -2.84
N GLU A 99 -6.57 -17.73 -2.85
CA GLU A 99 -6.81 -16.38 -3.37
C GLU A 99 -6.04 -15.33 -2.56
N VAL A 100 -6.02 -15.47 -1.23
CA VAL A 100 -5.22 -14.64 -0.33
C VAL A 100 -3.73 -14.70 -0.70
N GLN A 101 -3.17 -15.90 -0.90
CA GLN A 101 -1.76 -16.04 -1.31
C GLN A 101 -1.46 -15.36 -2.65
N TRP A 102 -2.36 -15.46 -3.63
CA TRP A 102 -2.20 -14.78 -4.91
C TRP A 102 -2.26 -13.25 -4.76
N THR A 103 -3.21 -12.75 -3.97
CA THR A 103 -3.37 -11.32 -3.69
C THR A 103 -2.15 -10.77 -2.94
N ILE A 104 -1.60 -11.49 -1.95
CA ILE A 104 -0.37 -11.09 -1.25
C ILE A 104 0.82 -11.02 -2.19
N ASN A 105 0.98 -11.98 -3.10
CA ASN A 105 2.08 -11.96 -4.06
C ASN A 105 2.00 -10.75 -4.99
N ARG A 106 0.78 -10.38 -5.41
CA ARG A 106 0.53 -9.15 -6.17
C ARG A 106 0.84 -7.91 -5.35
N PHE A 107 0.34 -7.83 -4.12
CA PHE A 107 0.61 -6.72 -3.20
C PHE A 107 2.12 -6.48 -3.05
N LYS A 108 2.89 -7.54 -2.75
CA LYS A 108 4.35 -7.46 -2.61
C LYS A 108 5.06 -7.03 -3.88
N ALA A 109 4.55 -7.40 -5.06
CA ALA A 109 5.11 -6.96 -6.34
C ALA A 109 4.78 -5.49 -6.66
N ILE A 110 3.57 -5.03 -6.31
CA ILE A 110 3.10 -3.66 -6.53
C ILE A 110 3.87 -2.68 -5.65
N PHE A 111 4.03 -3.02 -4.37
CA PHE A 111 4.64 -2.20 -3.33
C PHE A 111 6.08 -2.62 -3.00
N ASP A 112 6.80 -3.21 -3.95
CA ASP A 112 8.18 -3.67 -3.75
C ASP A 112 9.10 -2.48 -3.41
N THR A 113 9.71 -2.54 -2.22
CA THR A 113 10.58 -1.49 -1.71
C THR A 113 11.57 -2.04 -0.70
N LYS A 114 12.72 -1.37 -0.60
CA LYS A 114 13.74 -1.63 0.44
C LYS A 114 13.60 -0.71 1.64
N ILE A 115 12.69 0.26 1.57
CA ILE A 115 12.40 1.19 2.66
C ILE A 115 11.68 0.39 3.76
N PRO A 116 12.06 0.56 5.04
CA PRO A 116 11.35 -0.08 6.14
C PRO A 116 9.85 0.26 6.11
N THR A 117 9.04 -0.75 6.36
CA THR A 117 7.59 -0.68 6.24
C THR A 117 6.90 -1.21 7.48
N ILE A 118 5.85 -0.52 7.88
CA ILE A 118 4.87 -0.95 8.88
C ILE A 118 3.53 -1.16 8.19
N TYR A 119 2.82 -2.19 8.61
CA TYR A 119 1.47 -2.52 8.19
C TYR A 119 0.55 -2.46 9.41
N ILE A 120 -0.60 -1.82 9.22
CA ILE A 120 -1.71 -1.79 10.16
C ILE A 120 -2.90 -2.31 9.37
N SER A 121 -3.69 -3.21 9.96
CA SER A 121 -4.87 -3.77 9.30
C SER A 121 -6.06 -2.80 9.37
N GLY A 122 -6.92 -2.86 8.35
CA GLY A 122 -8.23 -2.23 8.36
C GLY A 122 -9.35 -3.25 8.54
N ASP A 123 -10.58 -2.78 8.51
CA ASP A 123 -11.76 -3.64 8.63
C ASP A 123 -11.89 -4.60 7.46
N ASN A 124 -11.45 -4.25 6.25
CA ASN A 124 -11.46 -5.21 5.12
C ASN A 124 -10.40 -6.31 5.25
N ASP A 125 -9.42 -6.14 6.14
CA ASP A 125 -8.35 -7.11 6.37
C ASP A 125 -8.68 -8.10 7.49
N VAL A 126 -9.32 -7.62 8.58
CA VAL A 126 -9.55 -8.40 9.82
C VAL A 126 -10.98 -8.34 10.37
N GLY A 127 -11.85 -7.55 9.77
CA GLY A 127 -13.21 -7.24 10.20
C GLY A 127 -13.27 -6.06 11.16
N GLY A 128 -14.47 -5.62 11.52
CA GLY A 128 -14.67 -4.54 12.50
C GLY A 128 -15.63 -3.43 12.06
N GLU A 129 -16.16 -3.49 10.84
CA GLU A 129 -17.22 -2.57 10.39
C GLU A 129 -18.61 -3.09 10.80
N VAL A 130 -19.02 -4.24 10.27
CA VAL A 130 -20.32 -4.87 10.55
C VAL A 130 -20.14 -6.13 11.40
N GLU A 131 -19.22 -7.01 10.99
CA GLU A 131 -18.77 -8.15 11.77
C GLU A 131 -17.73 -7.75 12.83
N PRO A 132 -17.63 -8.48 13.95
CA PRO A 132 -16.57 -8.25 14.92
C PRO A 132 -15.20 -8.59 14.31
N VAL A 133 -14.15 -7.93 14.82
CA VAL A 133 -12.75 -8.30 14.51
C VAL A 133 -12.55 -9.79 14.72
N GLN A 134 -12.01 -10.46 13.70
CA GLN A 134 -11.87 -11.91 13.66
C GLN A 134 -10.44 -12.32 14.01
N SER A 135 -10.27 -13.02 15.12
CA SER A 135 -8.95 -13.44 15.62
C SER A 135 -8.13 -14.26 14.61
N LEU A 136 -8.80 -15.07 13.79
CA LEU A 136 -8.16 -15.83 12.72
C LEU A 136 -7.54 -14.92 11.65
N LEU A 137 -8.25 -13.86 11.28
CA LEU A 137 -7.81 -12.93 10.24
C LEU A 137 -6.69 -12.03 10.76
N THR A 138 -6.78 -11.55 12.01
CA THR A 138 -5.68 -10.84 12.69
C THR A 138 -4.41 -11.69 12.75
N ALA A 139 -4.50 -12.94 13.20
CA ALA A 139 -3.35 -13.84 13.26
C ALA A 139 -2.76 -14.14 11.87
N ARG A 140 -3.59 -14.18 10.84
CA ARG A 140 -3.14 -14.32 9.45
C ARG A 140 -2.41 -13.07 8.97
N PHE A 141 -2.95 -11.88 9.25
CA PHE A 141 -2.35 -10.58 8.91
C PHE A 141 -0.95 -10.46 9.53
N ASP A 142 -0.83 -10.70 10.84
CA ASP A 142 0.45 -10.68 11.59
C ASP A 142 1.50 -11.61 10.98
N LYS A 143 1.07 -12.77 10.48
CA LYS A 143 1.96 -13.75 9.87
C LYS A 143 2.44 -13.31 8.48
N ILE A 144 1.63 -12.57 7.73
CA ILE A 144 1.92 -12.15 6.36
C ILE A 144 2.79 -10.89 6.35
N PHE A 145 2.46 -9.94 7.21
CA PHE A 145 3.00 -8.59 7.23
C PHE A 145 3.88 -8.38 8.45
N THR A 146 5.19 -8.49 8.25
CA THR A 146 6.17 -8.23 9.30
C THR A 146 6.61 -6.77 9.25
N ASN A 147 6.40 -6.06 10.36
CA ASN A 147 6.84 -4.68 10.53
C ASN A 147 8.37 -4.58 10.60
N SER A 148 8.91 -3.56 9.96
CA SER A 148 10.34 -3.23 9.96
C SER A 148 10.53 -1.76 10.25
N PHE A 149 11.57 -1.43 11.00
CA PHE A 149 11.87 -0.07 11.45
C PHE A 149 13.23 0.38 10.92
N PRO A 150 13.40 1.67 10.57
CA PRO A 150 14.69 2.18 10.16
C PRO A 150 15.74 2.10 11.27
N SER A 151 16.96 1.71 10.89
CA SER A 151 18.12 1.70 11.79
C SER A 151 18.95 2.99 11.73
N SER A 152 18.61 3.89 10.82
CA SER A 152 19.32 5.14 10.54
C SER A 152 19.15 6.20 11.62
N ASN A 153 18.14 6.08 12.49
CA ASN A 153 17.84 7.08 13.51
C ASN A 153 17.50 6.41 14.85
N ASP A 154 18.08 6.91 15.94
CA ASP A 154 17.85 6.40 17.29
C ASP A 154 16.40 6.56 17.76
N ILE A 155 15.62 7.48 17.17
CA ILE A 155 14.19 7.64 17.49
C ILE A 155 13.41 6.33 17.30
N PHE A 156 13.82 5.50 16.34
CA PHE A 156 13.18 4.21 16.06
C PHE A 156 13.47 3.14 17.08
N LYS A 157 14.54 3.27 17.88
CA LYS A 157 14.80 2.37 19.01
C LYS A 157 13.78 2.57 20.13
N SER A 158 13.11 3.72 20.16
CA SER A 158 12.06 4.05 21.13
C SER A 158 10.64 3.97 20.58
N LEU A 159 10.47 3.72 19.28
CA LEU A 159 9.15 3.64 18.66
C LEU A 159 8.58 2.23 18.87
N SER A 160 7.40 2.15 19.45
CA SER A 160 6.59 0.94 19.50
C SER A 160 5.25 1.21 18.85
N ILE A 161 4.80 0.29 18.01
CA ILE A 161 3.48 0.36 17.37
C ILE A 161 2.67 -0.81 17.91
N THR A 162 1.50 -0.48 18.42
CA THR A 162 0.51 -1.45 18.87
C THR A 162 -0.71 -1.28 18.00
N GLU A 163 -1.19 -2.41 17.49
CA GLU A 163 -2.48 -2.52 16.84
C GLU A 163 -3.56 -2.88 17.87
#